data_AF-A0A7V9DA83-F1
#
_entry.id   AF-A0A7V9DA83-F1
#
_cell.length_a   1.000
_cell.length_b   1.000
_cell.length_c   1.000
_cell.angle_alpha   90.00
_cell.angle_beta   90.00
_cell.angle_gamma   90.00
#
_symmetry.space_group_name_H-M   'P 1'
#
loop_
_entity.id
_entity.type
_entity.pdbx_description
1 polymer ?
#
loop_
_entity_poly.entity_id
_entity_poly.type
_entity_poly.pdbx_seq_one_letter_code
_entity_poly.pdbx_strand_id
1 'polypeptide(L)'
;MLGIAGDSAAGKTTLTRGIVNVFGAERVTAVCVDDYHRYDREQRKELTITPLNPECNYIGIMEQHLRLLAAGETILKPVYGHSHGTLEAPELIEPRDIVVIEGLLPYHTKAMRHCFDVKVYLDPPEDLRRRWKITRDCTKRNYDEEQVLADLERREPDSEAFIRPQREHADIVVRFHPPGPSLDVDAATLDVRVVLRPVLPHPYLMELAEKTRVRSFEPIRISLARDGGKPADVMEVQGSMPSDVSATVEDIIWEGMGLDGHDLQRDAIGSFQDGEKTRRSESLALTQLLLVAQTASAKDNG
;
A
#
# COMPACT_ATOMS: atom_id res chain seq x y z
N MET A 1 -13.81 2.40 4.34
CA MET A 1 -12.69 1.45 4.21
C MET A 1 -11.67 1.89 3.16
N LEU A 2 -10.38 1.78 3.50
CA LEU A 2 -9.23 1.95 2.60
C LEU A 2 -8.72 0.59 2.13
N GLY A 3 -8.52 0.40 0.83
CA GLY A 3 -7.87 -0.77 0.26
C GLY A 3 -6.43 -0.48 -0.17
N ILE A 4 -5.52 -1.44 0.01
CA ILE A 4 -4.14 -1.38 -0.48
C ILE A 4 -3.78 -2.72 -1.14
N ALA A 5 -3.79 -2.74 -2.47
CA ALA A 5 -3.43 -3.89 -3.28
C ALA A 5 -1.97 -3.82 -3.77
N GLY A 6 -1.42 -4.96 -4.14
CA GLY A 6 -0.09 -5.06 -4.76
C GLY A 6 0.54 -6.41 -4.51
N ASP A 7 1.59 -6.73 -5.26
CA ASP A 7 2.27 -8.01 -5.14
C ASP A 7 3.02 -8.13 -3.79
N SER A 8 3.47 -9.34 -3.44
CA SER A 8 4.36 -9.58 -2.32
C SER A 8 5.59 -8.68 -2.43
N ALA A 9 5.99 -8.12 -1.29
CA ALA A 9 7.12 -7.20 -1.16
C ALA A 9 6.94 -5.87 -1.92
N ALA A 10 5.73 -5.48 -2.30
CA ALA A 10 5.49 -4.18 -2.92
C ALA A 10 5.54 -2.97 -1.95
N GLY A 11 5.62 -3.21 -0.63
CA GLY A 11 5.65 -2.15 0.41
C GLY A 11 4.33 -1.90 1.14
N LYS A 12 3.30 -2.74 0.92
CA LYS A 12 1.94 -2.56 1.44
C LYS A 12 1.89 -2.41 2.96
N THR A 13 2.46 -3.37 3.69
CA THR A 13 2.51 -3.34 5.16
C THR A 13 3.25 -2.10 5.71
N THR A 14 4.27 -1.59 5.01
CA THR A 14 4.96 -0.34 5.39
C THR A 14 4.01 0.85 5.28
N LEU A 15 3.22 0.91 4.22
CA LEU A 15 2.22 1.95 3.99
C LEU A 15 1.09 1.87 5.03
N THR A 16 0.52 0.68 5.22
CA THR A 16 -0.52 0.41 6.23
C THR A 16 -0.07 0.82 7.63
N ARG A 17 1.16 0.48 8.02
CA ARG A 17 1.68 0.84 9.34
C ARG A 17 1.79 2.36 9.53
N GLY A 18 2.23 3.10 8.51
CA GLY A 18 2.26 4.56 8.60
C GLY A 18 0.88 5.16 8.79
N ILE A 19 -0.12 4.65 8.06
CA ILE A 19 -1.52 5.08 8.20
C ILE A 19 -2.06 4.79 9.60
N VAL A 20 -1.83 3.58 10.12
CA VAL A 20 -2.18 3.19 11.50
C VAL A 20 -1.53 4.11 12.53
N ASN A 21 -0.24 4.41 12.34
CA ASN A 21 0.49 5.29 13.25
C ASN A 21 -0.09 6.71 13.27
N VAL A 22 -0.46 7.26 12.11
CA VAL A 22 -1.03 8.63 12.03
C VAL A 22 -2.42 8.69 12.64
N PHE A 23 -3.29 7.74 12.34
CA PHE A 23 -4.66 7.74 12.88
C PHE A 23 -4.76 7.25 14.33
N GLY A 24 -3.74 6.58 14.85
CA GLY A 24 -3.79 5.91 16.15
C GLY A 24 -4.30 4.47 16.03
N ALA A 25 -3.63 3.56 16.73
CA ALA A 25 -3.94 2.12 16.68
C ALA A 25 -5.34 1.80 17.21
N GLU A 26 -5.90 2.64 18.08
CA GLU A 26 -7.24 2.52 18.65
C GLU A 26 -8.36 2.89 17.67
N ARG A 27 -8.05 3.62 16.60
CA ARG A 27 -9.02 4.07 15.58
C ARG A 27 -8.98 3.26 14.30
N VAL A 28 -7.91 2.47 14.10
CA VAL A 28 -7.71 1.69 12.88
C VAL A 28 -7.85 0.19 13.12
N THR A 29 -8.66 -0.47 12.30
CA THR A 29 -8.68 -1.92 12.14
C THR A 29 -7.94 -2.26 10.84
N ALA A 30 -6.77 -2.88 10.93
CA ALA A 30 -5.98 -3.31 9.78
C ALA A 30 -6.16 -4.82 9.55
N VAL A 31 -6.52 -5.22 8.34
CA VAL A 31 -6.76 -6.62 7.96
C VAL A 31 -5.91 -6.98 6.73
N CYS A 32 -5.13 -8.06 6.85
CA CYS A 32 -4.40 -8.64 5.72
C CYS A 32 -5.27 -9.72 5.04
N VAL A 33 -5.56 -9.56 3.75
CA VAL A 33 -6.32 -10.58 3.00
C VAL A 33 -5.51 -11.81 2.64
N ASP A 34 -4.19 -11.80 2.87
CA ASP A 34 -3.35 -12.99 2.73
C ASP A 34 -3.66 -14.03 3.81
N ASP A 35 -4.36 -13.66 4.89
CA ASP A 35 -4.88 -14.59 5.90
C ASP A 35 -5.93 -15.57 5.37
N TYR A 36 -6.52 -15.28 4.21
CA TYR A 36 -7.58 -16.10 3.62
C TYR A 36 -7.03 -17.20 2.70
N HIS A 37 -5.74 -17.52 2.79
CA HIS A 37 -5.17 -18.69 2.13
C HIS A 37 -5.94 -19.96 2.55
N ARG A 38 -6.39 -20.73 1.56
CA ARG A 38 -7.09 -22.00 1.76
C ARG A 38 -6.16 -23.12 2.20
N TYR A 39 -4.91 -23.04 1.78
CA TYR A 39 -3.90 -24.06 1.94
C TYR A 39 -2.65 -23.49 2.60
N ASP A 40 -2.04 -24.26 3.50
CA ASP A 40 -0.74 -23.93 4.06
C ASP A 40 0.39 -24.05 3.01
N ARG A 41 1.62 -23.74 3.41
CA ARG A 41 2.77 -23.74 2.50
C ARG A 41 3.11 -25.13 1.95
N GLU A 42 2.87 -26.21 2.71
CA GLU A 42 3.17 -27.58 2.26
C GLU A 42 2.10 -28.07 1.29
N GLN A 43 0.83 -27.91 1.65
CA GLN A 43 -0.32 -28.22 0.81
C GLN A 43 -0.25 -27.50 -0.55
N ARG A 44 0.14 -26.22 -0.57
CA ARG A 44 0.32 -25.49 -1.85
C ARG A 44 1.41 -26.07 -2.74
N LYS A 45 2.48 -26.62 -2.15
CA LYS A 45 3.55 -27.29 -2.91
C LYS A 45 3.03 -28.58 -3.54
N GLU A 46 2.30 -29.40 -2.77
CA GLU A 46 1.70 -30.65 -3.25
C GLU A 46 0.71 -30.40 -4.39
N LEU A 47 -0.13 -29.37 -4.26
CA LEU A 47 -1.11 -28.98 -5.27
C LEU A 47 -0.51 -28.20 -6.45
N THR A 48 0.78 -27.83 -6.38
CA THR A 48 1.45 -26.99 -7.37
C THR A 48 0.69 -25.69 -7.66
N ILE A 49 0.10 -25.08 -6.62
CA ILE A 49 -0.66 -23.84 -6.71
C ILE A 49 0.08 -22.69 -6.01
N THR A 50 -0.01 -21.48 -6.53
CA THR A 50 0.59 -20.31 -5.89
C THR A 50 -0.44 -19.59 -5.01
N PRO A 51 -0.01 -18.87 -3.95
CA PRO A 51 -0.92 -18.08 -3.14
C PRO A 51 -1.57 -16.90 -3.89
N LEU A 52 -1.07 -16.57 -5.09
CA LEU A 52 -1.63 -15.51 -5.94
C LEU A 52 -2.89 -15.99 -6.69
N ASN A 53 -3.04 -17.30 -6.87
CA ASN A 53 -4.19 -17.88 -7.55
C ASN A 53 -5.45 -17.75 -6.68
N PRO A 54 -6.57 -17.21 -7.19
CA PRO A 54 -7.83 -17.09 -6.46
C PRO A 54 -8.35 -18.43 -5.90
N GLU A 55 -8.10 -19.57 -6.56
CA GLU A 55 -8.50 -20.89 -6.07
C GLU A 55 -7.72 -21.34 -4.83
N CYS A 56 -6.56 -20.72 -4.58
CA CYS A 56 -5.77 -20.90 -3.36
C CYS A 56 -6.30 -20.06 -2.18
N ASN A 57 -7.37 -19.29 -2.37
CA ASN A 57 -7.88 -18.35 -1.38
C ASN A 57 -9.38 -18.54 -1.17
N TYR A 58 -9.85 -18.30 0.05
CA TYR A 58 -11.28 -18.30 0.37
C TYR A 58 -11.96 -17.01 -0.12
N ILE A 59 -12.02 -16.79 -1.44
CA ILE A 59 -12.55 -15.56 -2.06
C ILE A 59 -13.99 -15.24 -1.60
N GLY A 60 -14.86 -16.25 -1.52
CA GLY A 60 -16.25 -16.05 -1.06
C GLY A 60 -16.34 -15.56 0.40
N ILE A 61 -15.51 -16.11 1.29
CA ILE A 61 -15.44 -15.70 2.70
C ILE A 61 -14.83 -14.30 2.79
N MET A 62 -13.76 -14.04 2.04
CA MET A 62 -13.14 -12.72 1.96
C MET A 62 -14.15 -11.66 1.51
N GLU A 63 -14.91 -11.92 0.44
CA GLU A 63 -15.94 -11.01 -0.05
C GLU A 63 -17.04 -10.76 0.99
N GLN A 64 -17.51 -11.81 1.68
CA GLN A 64 -18.48 -11.66 2.78
C GLN A 64 -17.91 -10.78 3.90
N HIS A 65 -16.67 -11.04 4.33
CA HIS A 65 -16.04 -10.29 5.42
C HIS A 65 -15.79 -8.83 5.06
N LEU A 66 -15.40 -8.53 3.81
CA LEU A 66 -15.27 -7.14 3.36
C LEU A 66 -16.62 -6.40 3.41
N ARG A 67 -17.72 -7.07 3.05
CA ARG A 67 -19.06 -6.47 3.17
C ARG A 67 -19.48 -6.25 4.64
N LEU A 68 -19.17 -7.20 5.52
CA LEU A 68 -19.45 -7.07 6.96
C LEU A 68 -18.64 -5.92 7.57
N LEU A 69 -17.34 -5.86 7.31
CA LEU A 69 -16.48 -4.76 7.79
C LEU A 69 -16.94 -3.40 7.25
N ALA A 70 -17.35 -3.32 5.98
CA ALA A 70 -17.93 -2.10 5.40
C ALA A 70 -19.21 -1.67 6.12
N ALA A 71 -20.01 -2.62 6.60
CA ALA A 71 -21.24 -2.38 7.34
C ALA A 71 -21.02 -2.14 8.85
N GLY A 72 -19.78 -2.13 9.33
CA GLY A 72 -19.47 -2.00 10.77
C GLY A 72 -19.71 -3.27 11.58
N GLU A 73 -19.80 -4.44 10.93
CA GLU A 73 -20.07 -5.72 11.56
C GLU A 73 -18.79 -6.51 11.87
N THR A 74 -18.82 -7.24 12.99
CA THR A 74 -17.70 -8.07 13.46
C THR A 74 -17.53 -9.32 12.59
N ILE A 75 -16.28 -9.73 12.34
CA ILE A 75 -15.97 -10.94 11.58
C ILE A 75 -15.11 -11.92 12.40
N LEU A 76 -15.20 -13.21 12.08
CA LEU A 76 -14.27 -14.23 12.57
C LEU A 76 -13.24 -14.50 11.46
N LYS A 77 -12.13 -13.76 11.47
CA LYS A 77 -11.13 -13.76 10.41
C LYS A 77 -10.20 -14.99 10.53
N PRO A 78 -9.88 -15.71 9.44
CA PRO A 78 -8.79 -16.68 9.47
C PRO A 78 -7.44 -16.00 9.76
N VAL A 79 -6.42 -16.80 10.10
CA VAL A 79 -5.06 -16.30 10.37
C VAL A 79 -4.06 -17.19 9.65
N TYR A 80 -3.11 -16.57 8.93
CA TYR A 80 -2.02 -17.27 8.25
C TYR A 80 -0.65 -16.85 8.84
N GLY A 81 0.02 -17.79 9.50
CA GLY A 81 1.32 -17.57 10.09
C GLY A 81 2.43 -17.51 9.04
N HIS A 82 2.88 -16.32 8.64
CA HIS A 82 3.90 -16.20 7.58
C HIS A 82 5.28 -16.80 7.93
N SER A 83 5.63 -16.88 9.21
CA SER A 83 6.91 -17.44 9.68
C SER A 83 7.00 -18.93 9.40
N HIS A 84 6.01 -19.70 9.85
CA HIS A 84 5.96 -21.16 9.67
C HIS A 84 5.25 -21.56 8.38
N GLY A 85 4.43 -20.68 7.82
CA GLY A 85 3.64 -20.93 6.62
C GLY A 85 2.40 -21.78 6.88
N THR A 86 1.82 -21.70 8.07
CA THR A 86 0.74 -22.57 8.58
C THR A 86 -0.56 -21.80 8.79
N LEU A 87 -1.68 -22.51 8.75
CA LEU A 87 -2.99 -21.97 9.15
C LEU A 87 -3.09 -21.98 10.68
N GLU A 88 -3.60 -20.90 11.26
CA GLU A 88 -3.73 -20.72 12.70
C GLU A 88 -5.19 -20.57 13.12
N ALA A 89 -5.44 -20.51 14.43
CA ALA A 89 -6.78 -20.30 14.96
C ALA A 89 -7.34 -18.94 14.49
N PRO A 90 -8.62 -18.87 14.11
CA PRO A 90 -9.20 -17.61 13.65
C PRO A 90 -9.32 -16.61 14.81
N GLU A 91 -9.33 -15.32 14.46
CA GLU A 91 -9.44 -14.22 15.40
C GLU A 91 -10.71 -13.39 15.16
N LEU A 92 -11.31 -12.89 16.25
CA LEU A 92 -12.45 -11.99 16.17
C LEU A 92 -11.95 -10.58 15.86
N ILE A 93 -12.48 -9.97 14.80
CA ILE A 93 -12.10 -8.62 14.36
C ILE A 93 -13.33 -7.72 14.39
N GLU A 94 -13.27 -6.71 15.25
CA GLU A 94 -14.24 -5.62 15.33
C GLU A 94 -13.77 -4.44 14.45
N PRO A 95 -14.61 -3.91 13.54
CA PRO A 95 -14.25 -2.74 12.76
C PRO A 95 -14.27 -1.48 13.64
N ARG A 96 -13.21 -0.68 13.50
CA ARG A 96 -13.08 0.66 14.10
C ARG A 96 -13.46 1.75 13.09
N ASP A 97 -13.33 3.01 13.50
CA ASP A 97 -13.52 4.21 12.67
C ASP A 97 -12.96 4.08 11.25
N ILE A 98 -11.77 3.47 11.13
CA ILE A 98 -11.07 3.30 9.87
C ILE A 98 -10.72 1.83 9.72
N VAL A 99 -11.19 1.22 8.64
CA VAL A 99 -10.79 -0.14 8.26
C VAL A 99 -9.83 -0.05 7.08
N VAL A 100 -8.63 -0.59 7.25
CA VAL A 100 -7.61 -0.72 6.21
C VAL A 100 -7.48 -2.19 5.82
N ILE A 101 -7.70 -2.50 4.55
CA ILE A 101 -7.53 -3.83 3.99
C ILE A 101 -6.31 -3.83 3.09
N GLU A 102 -5.33 -4.69 3.38
CA GLU A 102 -4.15 -4.85 2.52
C GLU A 102 -3.97 -6.30 2.08
N GLY A 103 -3.32 -6.53 0.94
CA GLY A 103 -2.92 -7.89 0.54
C GLY A 103 -2.86 -8.09 -0.97
N LEU A 104 -2.84 -9.37 -1.37
CA LEU A 104 -2.68 -9.78 -2.76
C LEU A 104 -3.94 -9.57 -3.62
N LEU A 105 -5.12 -9.87 -3.07
CA LEU A 105 -6.37 -9.98 -3.84
C LEU A 105 -7.55 -9.09 -3.36
N PRO A 106 -7.35 -7.92 -2.71
CA PRO A 106 -8.47 -7.16 -2.14
C PRO A 106 -9.45 -6.63 -3.19
N TYR A 107 -9.05 -6.53 -4.47
CA TYR A 107 -9.90 -6.04 -5.57
C TYR A 107 -10.27 -7.14 -6.57
N HIS A 108 -10.15 -8.41 -6.19
CA HIS A 108 -10.29 -9.51 -7.15
C HIS A 108 -11.68 -9.52 -7.82
N THR A 109 -12.77 -9.52 -7.04
CA THR A 109 -14.13 -9.47 -7.59
C THR A 109 -14.70 -8.05 -7.63
N LYS A 110 -15.70 -7.82 -8.49
CA LYS A 110 -16.42 -6.53 -8.54
C LYS A 110 -17.09 -6.18 -7.21
N ALA A 111 -17.67 -7.17 -6.53
CA ALA A 111 -18.36 -6.96 -5.27
C ALA A 111 -17.39 -6.53 -4.15
N MET A 112 -16.20 -7.12 -4.10
CA MET A 112 -15.15 -6.70 -3.17
C MET A 112 -14.74 -5.24 -3.40
N ARG A 113 -14.56 -4.83 -4.67
CA ARG A 113 -14.16 -3.46 -5.03
C ARG A 113 -15.14 -2.39 -4.55
N HIS A 114 -16.44 -2.71 -4.52
CA HIS A 114 -17.49 -1.79 -4.10
C HIS A 114 -17.52 -1.56 -2.58
N CYS A 115 -16.74 -2.30 -1.80
CA CYS A 115 -16.65 -2.11 -0.36
C CYS A 115 -15.68 -0.98 0.04
N PHE A 116 -14.87 -0.47 -0.89
CA PHE A 116 -13.81 0.51 -0.61
C PHE A 116 -14.20 1.92 -1.03
N ASP A 117 -13.98 2.87 -0.13
CA ASP A 117 -14.10 4.30 -0.42
C ASP A 117 -12.85 4.81 -1.16
N VAL A 118 -11.68 4.29 -0.79
CA VAL A 118 -10.39 4.60 -1.43
C VAL A 118 -9.67 3.30 -1.78
N LYS A 119 -9.25 3.16 -3.03
CA LYS A 119 -8.52 2.00 -3.54
C LYS A 119 -7.12 2.39 -3.97
N VAL A 120 -6.10 1.89 -3.28
CA VAL A 120 -4.69 2.11 -3.59
C VAL A 120 -4.09 0.86 -4.22
N TYR A 121 -3.19 1.02 -5.19
CA TYR A 121 -2.37 -0.06 -5.73
C TYR A 121 -0.88 0.33 -5.70
N LEU A 122 -0.03 -0.55 -5.15
CA LEU A 122 1.43 -0.40 -5.17
C LEU A 122 2.03 -1.07 -6.41
N ASP A 123 2.69 -0.28 -7.24
CA ASP A 123 3.26 -0.67 -8.53
C ASP A 123 4.77 -0.37 -8.63
N PRO A 124 5.61 -0.86 -7.69
CA PRO A 124 7.06 -0.65 -7.80
C PRO A 124 7.63 -1.36 -9.04
N PRO A 125 8.72 -0.84 -9.64
CA PRO A 125 9.44 -1.55 -10.68
C PRO A 125 9.80 -2.98 -10.26
N GLU A 126 9.65 -3.93 -11.17
CA GLU A 126 9.83 -5.35 -10.88
C GLU A 126 11.22 -5.67 -10.30
N ASP A 127 12.28 -5.09 -10.86
CA ASP A 127 13.64 -5.32 -10.37
C ASP A 127 13.85 -4.82 -8.93
N LEU A 128 13.24 -3.68 -8.58
CA LEU A 128 13.27 -3.13 -7.22
C LEU A 128 12.48 -4.03 -6.25
N ARG A 129 11.29 -4.48 -6.66
CA ARG A 129 10.45 -5.38 -5.89
C ARG A 129 11.13 -6.73 -5.63
N ARG A 130 11.77 -7.31 -6.65
CA ARG A 130 12.54 -8.56 -6.53
C ARG A 130 13.67 -8.40 -5.51
N ARG A 131 14.42 -7.30 -5.57
CA ARG A 131 15.45 -6.98 -4.58
C ARG A 131 14.90 -6.92 -3.16
N TRP A 132 13.81 -6.18 -2.93
CA TRP A 132 13.16 -6.13 -1.62
C TRP A 132 12.71 -7.50 -1.13
N LYS A 133 12.18 -8.35 -2.03
CA LYS A 133 11.77 -9.71 -1.68
C LYS A 133 12.96 -10.58 -1.29
N ILE A 134 14.05 -10.55 -2.06
CA ILE A 134 15.30 -11.28 -1.76
C ILE A 134 15.83 -10.83 -0.40
N THR A 135 16.06 -9.52 -0.21
CA THR A 135 16.57 -8.99 1.06
C THR A 135 15.69 -9.41 2.24
N ARG A 136 14.36 -9.26 2.13
CA ARG A 136 13.42 -9.62 3.21
C ARG A 136 13.38 -11.12 3.49
N ASP A 137 13.24 -11.95 2.46
CA ASP A 137 13.01 -13.38 2.63
C ASP A 137 14.32 -14.09 3.06
N CYS A 138 15.50 -13.64 2.60
CA CYS A 138 16.79 -14.16 3.06
C CYS A 138 17.10 -13.74 4.51
N THR A 139 16.78 -12.49 4.90
CA THR A 139 17.09 -12.01 6.26
C THR A 139 16.07 -12.42 7.32
N LYS A 140 14.77 -12.42 7.00
CA LYS A 140 13.70 -12.62 7.99
C LYS A 140 13.08 -14.01 7.97
N ARG A 141 13.29 -14.78 6.90
CA ARG A 141 12.63 -16.07 6.69
C ARG A 141 13.60 -17.21 6.38
N ASN A 142 14.92 -16.94 6.46
CA ASN A 142 15.99 -17.92 6.26
C ASN A 142 15.89 -18.69 4.94
N TYR A 143 15.41 -18.03 3.88
CA TYR A 143 15.46 -18.59 2.52
C TYR A 143 16.82 -18.34 1.88
N ASP A 144 17.21 -19.24 0.98
CA ASP A 144 18.32 -19.00 0.06
C ASP A 144 17.85 -18.12 -1.12
N GLU A 145 18.75 -17.32 -1.69
CA GLU A 145 18.46 -16.41 -2.80
C GLU A 145 17.92 -17.16 -4.02
N GLU A 146 18.52 -18.32 -4.35
CA GLU A 146 18.07 -19.18 -5.45
C GLU A 146 16.62 -19.65 -5.25
N GLN A 147 16.24 -19.98 -4.01
CA GLN A 147 14.87 -20.39 -3.67
C GLN A 147 13.88 -19.24 -3.85
N VAL A 148 14.29 -18.01 -3.50
CA VAL A 148 13.44 -16.82 -3.67
C VAL A 148 13.24 -16.50 -5.15
N LEU A 149 14.29 -16.61 -5.97
CA LEU A 149 14.22 -16.40 -7.42
C LEU A 149 13.33 -17.44 -8.10
N ALA A 150 13.50 -18.73 -7.76
CA ALA A 150 12.63 -19.78 -8.29
C ALA A 150 11.16 -19.60 -7.88
N ASP A 151 10.89 -19.16 -6.63
CA ASP A 151 9.53 -18.84 -6.18
C ASP A 151 8.93 -17.62 -6.93
N LEU A 152 9.75 -16.63 -7.27
CA LEU A 152 9.34 -15.47 -8.07
C LEU A 152 8.95 -15.88 -9.49
N GLU A 153 9.79 -16.66 -10.17
CA GLU A 153 9.52 -17.15 -11.53
C GLU A 153 8.25 -18.00 -11.59
N ARG A 154 8.08 -18.91 -10.62
CA ARG A 154 6.89 -19.76 -10.51
C ARG A 154 5.61 -18.94 -10.33
N ARG A 155 5.68 -17.77 -9.68
CA ARG A 155 4.53 -16.90 -9.39
C ARG A 155 4.22 -15.93 -10.51
N GLU A 156 5.13 -15.69 -11.44
CA GLU A 156 4.99 -14.66 -12.46
C GLU A 156 3.70 -14.80 -13.29
N PRO A 157 3.32 -15.99 -13.79
CA PRO A 157 2.08 -16.15 -14.54
C PRO A 157 0.83 -15.77 -13.73
N ASP A 158 0.78 -16.16 -12.44
CA ASP A 158 -0.34 -15.81 -11.56
C ASP A 158 -0.31 -14.33 -11.16
N SER A 159 0.87 -13.71 -11.04
CA SER A 159 1.00 -12.26 -10.80
C SER A 159 0.42 -11.47 -11.97
N GLU A 160 0.78 -11.85 -13.20
CA GLU A 160 0.25 -11.27 -14.42
C GLU A 160 -1.27 -11.49 -14.55
N ALA A 161 -1.76 -12.69 -14.24
CA ALA A 161 -3.17 -13.04 -14.39
C ALA A 161 -4.09 -12.46 -13.31
N PHE A 162 -3.63 -12.36 -12.06
CA PHE A 162 -4.52 -12.10 -10.91
C PHE A 162 -4.13 -10.88 -10.07
N ILE A 163 -2.86 -10.49 -10.03
CA ILE A 163 -2.39 -9.37 -9.19
C ILE A 163 -2.40 -8.07 -9.98
N ARG A 164 -1.65 -8.00 -11.08
CA ARG A 164 -1.48 -6.79 -11.90
C ARG A 164 -2.78 -6.21 -12.45
N PRO A 165 -3.79 -7.01 -12.87
CA PRO A 165 -5.05 -6.45 -13.36
C PRO A 165 -5.80 -5.61 -12.32
N GLN A 166 -5.58 -5.85 -11.02
CA GLN A 166 -6.21 -5.06 -9.96
C GLN A 166 -5.81 -3.57 -9.98
N ARG A 167 -4.67 -3.22 -10.60
CA ARG A 167 -4.22 -1.83 -10.82
C ARG A 167 -5.24 -1.01 -11.61
N GLU A 168 -6.00 -1.64 -12.50
CA GLU A 168 -7.02 -0.94 -13.29
C GLU A 168 -8.18 -0.45 -12.42
N HIS A 169 -8.36 -1.00 -11.22
CA HIS A 169 -9.46 -0.67 -10.31
C HIS A 169 -9.07 0.27 -9.18
N ALA A 170 -7.80 0.66 -9.08
CA ALA A 170 -7.34 1.60 -8.07
C ALA A 170 -7.76 3.05 -8.39
N ASP A 171 -8.04 3.85 -7.37
CA ASP A 171 -8.21 5.29 -7.50
C ASP A 171 -6.85 5.99 -7.47
N ILE A 172 -5.89 5.42 -6.72
CA ILE A 172 -4.53 5.91 -6.55
C ILE A 172 -3.53 4.79 -6.87
N VAL A 173 -2.54 5.07 -7.73
CA VAL A 173 -1.42 4.14 -7.98
C VAL A 173 -0.13 4.78 -7.48
N VAL A 174 0.57 4.09 -6.59
CA VAL A 174 1.83 4.55 -5.99
C VAL A 174 2.97 3.70 -6.51
N ARG A 175 3.99 4.35 -7.04
CA ARG A 175 5.19 3.71 -7.56
C ARG A 175 6.44 4.37 -6.97
N PHE A 176 7.01 3.72 -5.97
CA PHE A 176 8.37 4.04 -5.53
C PHE A 176 9.37 3.54 -6.56
N HIS A 177 10.34 4.37 -6.94
CA HIS A 177 11.37 4.00 -7.89
C HIS A 177 12.71 4.70 -7.57
N PRO A 178 13.84 4.16 -8.06
CA PRO A 178 15.11 4.84 -7.92
C PRO A 178 15.11 6.19 -8.66
N PRO A 179 15.83 7.21 -8.17
CA PRO A 179 15.98 8.50 -8.84
C PRO A 179 16.78 8.44 -10.16
N GLY A 180 17.42 7.30 -10.44
CA GLY A 180 18.23 7.07 -11.64
C GLY A 180 18.20 5.61 -12.09
N PRO A 181 19.06 5.21 -13.04
CA PRO A 181 19.05 3.84 -13.58
C PRO A 181 19.63 2.79 -12.62
N SER A 182 20.37 3.22 -11.59
CA SER A 182 20.90 2.30 -10.58
C SER A 182 19.77 1.81 -9.69
N LEU A 183 19.73 0.49 -9.46
CA LEU A 183 18.90 -0.11 -8.42
C LEU A 183 19.57 -0.03 -7.04
N ASP A 184 20.91 0.13 -7.01
CA ASP A 184 21.69 0.31 -5.78
C ASP A 184 21.54 1.76 -5.30
N VAL A 185 20.41 2.00 -4.65
CA VAL A 185 20.03 3.28 -4.10
C VAL A 185 19.57 3.07 -2.67
N ASP A 186 19.79 4.09 -1.86
CA ASP A 186 19.27 4.12 -0.52
C ASP A 186 17.74 4.07 -0.54
N ALA A 187 17.15 3.07 0.13
CA ALA A 187 15.70 2.92 0.23
C ALA A 187 15.01 4.16 0.83
N ALA A 188 15.73 4.97 1.62
CA ALA A 188 15.21 6.22 2.17
C ALA A 188 15.01 7.32 1.11
N THR A 189 15.74 7.26 0.00
CA THR A 189 15.81 8.32 -1.02
C THR A 189 15.15 7.92 -2.33
N LEU A 190 14.20 6.97 -2.30
CA LEU A 190 13.44 6.59 -3.48
C LEU A 190 12.50 7.73 -3.87
N ASP A 191 12.45 8.01 -5.16
CA ASP A 191 11.42 8.88 -5.73
C ASP A 191 10.08 8.14 -5.69
N VAL A 192 8.98 8.89 -5.69
CA VAL A 192 7.64 8.32 -5.81
C VAL A 192 6.84 9.03 -6.89
N ARG A 193 6.28 8.22 -7.78
CA ARG A 193 5.26 8.62 -8.74
C ARG A 193 3.90 8.20 -8.20
N VAL A 194 3.01 9.17 -8.00
CA VAL A 194 1.63 8.95 -7.57
C VAL A 194 0.70 9.33 -8.71
N VAL A 195 -0.01 8.35 -9.24
CA VAL A 195 -1.10 8.57 -10.21
C VAL A 195 -2.39 8.74 -9.42
N LEU A 196 -3.07 9.85 -9.66
CA LEU A 196 -4.29 10.29 -9.00
C LEU A 196 -5.41 10.34 -10.05
N ARG A 197 -6.33 9.38 -10.01
CA ARG A 197 -7.44 9.32 -10.97
C ARG A 197 -8.56 10.26 -10.52
N PRO A 198 -9.35 10.83 -11.45
CA PRO A 198 -10.34 11.88 -11.15
C PRO A 198 -11.63 11.35 -10.48
N VAL A 199 -11.50 10.32 -9.62
CA VAL A 199 -12.57 9.73 -8.82
C VAL A 199 -12.61 10.35 -7.43
N LEU A 200 -11.46 10.82 -6.92
CA LEU A 200 -11.32 11.45 -5.61
C LEU A 200 -10.84 12.91 -5.76
N PRO A 201 -11.31 13.84 -4.93
CA PRO A 201 -10.83 15.22 -4.94
C PRO A 201 -9.44 15.33 -4.31
N HIS A 202 -8.56 16.14 -4.91
CA HIS A 202 -7.21 16.42 -4.41
C HIS A 202 -6.99 17.94 -4.29
N PRO A 203 -7.62 18.62 -3.31
CA PRO A 203 -7.68 20.09 -3.27
C PRO A 203 -6.32 20.77 -3.06
N TYR A 204 -5.35 20.07 -2.46
CA TYR A 204 -4.03 20.58 -2.11
C TYR A 204 -3.01 20.53 -3.26
N LEU A 205 -3.29 19.86 -4.39
CA LEU A 205 -2.26 19.64 -5.43
C LEU A 205 -1.70 20.94 -6.01
N MET A 206 -2.56 21.89 -6.37
CA MET A 206 -2.11 23.15 -6.96
C MET A 206 -1.23 23.95 -6.00
N GLU A 207 -1.64 24.02 -4.73
CA GLU A 207 -0.88 24.72 -3.70
C GLU A 207 0.48 24.06 -3.44
N LEU A 208 0.55 22.73 -3.42
CA LEU A 208 1.80 21.99 -3.32
C LEU A 208 2.77 22.33 -4.45
N ALA A 209 2.29 22.32 -5.70
CA ALA A 209 3.13 22.61 -6.85
C ALA A 209 3.65 24.06 -6.82
N GLU A 210 2.84 25.01 -6.36
CA GLU A 210 3.23 26.43 -6.29
C GLU A 210 4.20 26.72 -5.14
N LYS A 211 3.91 26.22 -3.93
CA LYS A 211 4.68 26.56 -2.73
C LYS A 211 6.02 25.82 -2.60
N THR A 212 6.17 24.65 -3.24
CA THR A 212 7.41 23.87 -3.16
C THR A 212 8.42 24.19 -4.26
N ARG A 213 8.00 24.95 -5.29
CA ARG A 213 8.81 25.25 -6.44
C ARG A 213 9.74 26.43 -6.17
N VAL A 214 11.05 26.20 -6.30
CA VAL A 214 12.05 27.27 -6.34
C VAL A 214 12.80 27.24 -7.67
N ARG A 215 13.47 28.36 -8.03
CA ARG A 215 14.10 28.52 -9.37
C ARG A 215 15.08 27.41 -9.76
N SER A 216 15.71 26.76 -8.80
CA SER A 216 16.76 25.74 -9.01
C SER A 216 16.36 24.33 -8.56
N PHE A 217 15.18 24.15 -7.98
CA PHE A 217 14.80 22.89 -7.34
C PHE A 217 13.28 22.74 -7.34
N GLU A 218 12.78 21.62 -7.86
CA GLU A 218 11.36 21.33 -8.01
C GLU A 218 11.11 19.91 -7.50
N PRO A 219 10.96 19.75 -6.17
CA PRO A 219 10.92 18.43 -5.54
C PRO A 219 9.57 17.75 -5.68
N ILE A 220 8.51 18.51 -5.96
CA ILE A 220 7.20 18.01 -6.33
C ILE A 220 6.85 18.57 -7.71
N ARG A 221 6.53 17.68 -8.66
CA ARG A 221 6.04 18.05 -9.99
C ARG A 221 4.67 17.44 -10.20
N ILE A 222 3.73 18.26 -10.65
CA ILE A 222 2.38 17.82 -10.98
C ILE A 222 2.16 18.02 -12.47
N SER A 223 1.66 16.97 -13.12
CA SER A 223 1.42 16.97 -14.56
C SER A 223 0.17 16.17 -14.89
N LEU A 224 -0.50 16.56 -15.97
CA LEU A 224 -1.58 15.77 -16.55
C LEU A 224 -1.00 14.67 -17.44
N ALA A 225 -1.45 13.44 -17.23
CA ALA A 225 -1.05 12.31 -18.06
C ALA A 225 -2.25 11.41 -18.41
N ARG A 226 -1.98 10.35 -19.17
CA ARG A 226 -2.92 9.25 -19.35
C ARG A 226 -2.40 8.00 -18.64
N ASP A 227 -3.23 7.42 -17.78
CA ASP A 227 -2.99 6.15 -17.12
C ASP A 227 -4.01 5.11 -17.64
N GLY A 228 -3.55 4.06 -18.32
CA GLY A 228 -4.44 3.08 -18.96
C GLY A 228 -5.44 3.71 -19.95
N GLY A 229 -5.03 4.81 -20.61
CA GLY A 229 -5.88 5.57 -21.53
C GLY A 229 -6.82 6.60 -20.89
N LYS A 230 -6.97 6.59 -19.56
CA LYS A 230 -7.81 7.53 -18.79
C LYS A 230 -7.00 8.76 -18.36
N PRO A 231 -7.56 9.98 -18.37
CA PRO A 231 -6.88 11.14 -17.82
C PRO A 231 -6.63 10.96 -16.32
N ALA A 232 -5.45 11.35 -15.87
CA ALA A 232 -5.08 11.32 -14.46
C ALA A 232 -4.05 12.43 -14.17
N ASP A 233 -4.10 12.95 -12.95
CA ASP A 233 -3.01 13.76 -12.42
C ASP A 233 -1.87 12.84 -12.00
N VAL A 234 -0.65 13.28 -12.25
CA VAL A 234 0.57 12.57 -11.85
C VAL A 234 1.40 13.51 -11.02
N MET A 235 1.61 13.12 -9.77
CA MET A 235 2.50 13.77 -8.83
C MET A 235 3.81 12.99 -8.76
N GLU A 236 4.91 13.62 -9.12
CA GLU A 236 6.27 13.10 -8.97
C GLU A 236 6.93 13.78 -7.78
N VAL A 237 7.43 13.01 -6.83
CA VAL A 237 8.09 13.50 -5.62
C VAL A 237 9.51 12.94 -5.55
N GLN A 238 10.50 13.83 -5.41
CA GLN A 238 11.90 13.44 -5.28
C GLN A 238 12.18 12.91 -3.87
N GLY A 239 12.80 11.74 -3.77
CA GLY A 239 13.18 11.11 -2.51
C GLY A 239 14.32 11.82 -1.79
N SER A 240 15.11 12.61 -2.52
CA SER A 240 16.19 13.45 -1.98
C SER A 240 15.72 14.82 -1.48
N MET A 241 14.40 15.02 -1.35
CA MET A 241 13.83 16.27 -0.84
C MET A 241 14.39 16.60 0.55
N PRO A 242 14.89 17.83 0.77
CA PRO A 242 15.26 18.32 2.10
C PRO A 242 14.09 18.27 3.09
N SER A 243 14.39 17.96 4.35
CA SER A 243 13.35 17.75 5.37
C SER A 243 12.55 19.02 5.71
N ASP A 244 13.14 20.21 5.56
CA ASP A 244 12.45 21.50 5.73
C ASP A 244 11.41 21.74 4.63
N VAL A 245 11.71 21.33 3.40
CA VAL A 245 10.74 21.36 2.29
C VAL A 245 9.65 20.32 2.53
N SER A 246 10.01 19.11 2.97
CA SER A 246 9.04 18.07 3.33
C SER A 246 8.06 18.55 4.40
N ALA A 247 8.56 19.17 5.48
CA ALA A 247 7.71 19.75 6.54
C ALA A 247 6.71 20.80 6.00
N THR A 248 7.14 21.63 5.05
CA THR A 248 6.25 22.62 4.41
C THR A 248 5.13 21.93 3.61
N VAL A 249 5.44 20.84 2.91
CA VAL A 249 4.47 20.02 2.17
C VAL A 249 3.50 19.35 3.13
N GLU A 250 4.01 18.79 4.23
CA GLU A 250 3.20 18.17 5.27
C GLU A 250 2.18 19.16 5.83
N ASP A 251 2.59 20.40 6.11
CA ASP A 251 1.69 21.46 6.59
C ASP A 251 0.59 21.81 5.58
N ILE A 252 0.93 21.95 4.29
CA ILE A 252 -0.07 22.24 3.24
C ILE A 252 -1.10 21.11 3.13
N ILE A 253 -0.64 19.86 3.08
CA ILE A 253 -1.58 18.72 3.01
C ILE A 253 -2.45 18.72 4.26
N TRP A 254 -1.86 18.99 5.43
CA TRP A 254 -2.60 18.96 6.68
C TRP A 254 -3.67 20.03 6.78
N GLU A 255 -3.34 21.28 6.45
CA GLU A 255 -4.30 22.39 6.38
C GLU A 255 -5.41 22.07 5.36
N GLY A 256 -5.04 21.49 4.22
CA GLY A 256 -5.96 21.07 3.17
C GLY A 256 -6.90 19.91 3.56
N MET A 257 -6.59 19.12 4.60
CA MET A 257 -7.51 18.08 5.10
C MET A 257 -8.75 18.68 5.77
N GLY A 258 -8.67 19.91 6.30
CA GLY A 258 -9.79 20.57 6.97
C GLY A 258 -10.32 19.85 8.22
N LEU A 259 -9.57 18.87 8.75
CA LEU A 259 -9.92 18.15 9.97
C LEU A 259 -9.48 18.94 11.20
N ASP A 260 -10.27 18.88 12.28
CA ASP A 260 -9.83 19.29 13.61
C ASP A 260 -8.72 18.34 14.09
N GLY A 261 -7.48 18.61 13.63
CA GLY A 261 -6.33 17.72 13.65
C GLY A 261 -5.70 17.47 15.03
N HIS A 262 -6.51 17.44 16.09
CA HIS A 262 -6.06 17.16 17.45
C HIS A 262 -5.80 15.67 17.71
N ASP A 263 -6.34 14.77 16.89
CA ASP A 263 -6.29 13.31 17.10
C ASP A 263 -5.35 12.56 16.13
N LEU A 264 -4.56 13.25 15.31
CA LEU A 264 -3.64 12.62 14.35
C LEU A 264 -2.18 12.83 14.76
N GLN A 265 -1.37 11.76 14.68
CA GLN A 265 0.04 11.78 15.06
C GLN A 265 0.94 12.18 13.88
N ARG A 266 1.26 13.47 13.78
CA ARG A 266 2.11 14.03 12.70
C ARG A 266 3.49 13.40 12.60
N ASP A 267 4.15 13.17 13.72
CA ASP A 267 5.55 12.69 13.73
C ASP A 267 5.71 11.22 13.32
N ALA A 268 4.60 10.53 13.03
CA ALA A 268 4.57 9.07 12.87
C ALA A 268 4.66 8.59 11.41
N ILE A 269 4.86 9.51 10.45
CA ILE A 269 5.00 9.23 9.01
C ILE A 269 6.46 9.03 8.56
N GLY A 270 6.62 8.44 7.39
CA GLY A 270 7.90 8.23 6.71
C GLY A 270 8.75 7.09 7.27
N SER A 271 8.32 6.47 8.36
CA SER A 271 9.09 5.43 9.06
C SER A 271 8.97 4.06 8.38
N PHE A 272 10.13 3.49 8.00
CA PHE A 272 10.23 2.13 7.46
C PHE A 272 11.34 1.33 8.15
N GLN A 273 11.25 0.00 8.01
CA GLN A 273 12.25 -0.92 8.57
C GLN A 273 13.25 -1.31 7.49
N ASP A 274 14.54 -1.10 7.77
CA ASP A 274 15.68 -1.45 6.94
C ASP A 274 16.61 -2.37 7.74
N GLY A 275 16.44 -3.69 7.55
CA GLY A 275 16.99 -4.69 8.45
C GLY A 275 16.41 -4.54 9.87
N GLU A 276 17.28 -4.25 10.84
CA GLU A 276 16.94 -3.96 12.25
C GLU A 276 16.82 -2.46 12.54
N LYS A 277 17.16 -1.60 11.58
CA LYS A 277 17.14 -0.14 11.77
C LYS A 277 15.80 0.43 11.33
N THR A 278 15.27 1.34 12.14
CA THR A 278 14.16 2.20 11.72
C THR A 278 14.73 3.44 11.04
N ARG A 279 14.26 3.73 9.83
CA ARG A 279 14.72 4.86 9.01
C ARG A 279 13.53 5.67 8.53
N ARG A 280 13.78 6.93 8.16
CA ARG A 280 12.76 7.84 7.61
C ARG A 280 13.01 8.07 6.12
N SER A 281 11.91 8.17 5.36
CA SER A 281 11.88 8.56 3.95
C SER A 281 10.82 9.64 3.75
N GLU A 282 11.22 10.78 3.18
CA GLU A 282 10.32 11.91 2.98
C GLU A 282 9.27 11.61 1.89
N SER A 283 9.65 10.95 0.79
CA SER A 283 8.70 10.53 -0.25
C SER A 283 7.67 9.53 0.29
N LEU A 284 8.07 8.63 1.19
CA LEU A 284 7.15 7.74 1.90
C LEU A 284 6.23 8.53 2.85
N ALA A 285 6.77 9.49 3.60
CA ALA A 285 6.01 10.32 4.53
C ALA A 285 4.87 11.03 3.82
N LEU A 286 5.18 11.68 2.70
CA LEU A 286 4.21 12.40 1.87
C LEU A 286 3.18 11.47 1.25
N THR A 287 3.58 10.27 0.83
CA THR A 287 2.65 9.26 0.32
C THR A 287 1.68 8.81 1.41
N GLN A 288 2.17 8.52 2.61
CA GLN A 288 1.32 8.11 3.74
C GLN A 288 0.35 9.24 4.12
N LEU A 289 0.82 10.47 4.20
CA LEU A 289 0.00 11.63 4.53
C LEU A 289 -1.09 11.89 3.47
N LEU A 290 -0.75 11.75 2.18
CA LEU A 290 -1.73 11.83 1.09
C LEU A 290 -2.83 10.80 1.26
N LEU A 291 -2.49 9.55 1.61
CA LEU A 291 -3.49 8.50 1.81
C LEU A 291 -4.33 8.71 3.08
N VAL A 292 -3.74 9.25 4.14
CA VAL A 292 -4.46 9.67 5.35
C VAL A 292 -5.49 10.75 4.98
N ALA A 293 -5.08 11.79 4.25
CA ALA A 293 -5.96 12.85 3.78
C ALA A 293 -7.17 12.29 3.00
N GLN A 294 -6.90 11.43 2.02
CA GLN A 294 -7.95 10.81 1.21
C GLN A 294 -8.90 9.91 2.03
N THR A 295 -8.35 9.16 2.99
CA THR A 295 -9.15 8.29 3.86
C THR A 295 -10.04 9.11 4.79
N ALA A 296 -9.53 10.21 5.34
CA ALA A 296 -10.30 11.07 6.21
C ALA A 296 -11.39 11.84 5.46
N SER A 297 -11.06 12.41 4.29
CA SER A 297 -12.05 13.10 3.46
C SER A 297 -13.15 12.17 2.94
N ALA A 298 -12.86 10.89 2.71
CA ALA A 298 -13.88 9.91 2.35
C ALA A 298 -14.86 9.63 3.50
N LYS A 299 -14.40 9.70 4.76
CA LYS A 299 -15.22 9.49 5.95
C LYS A 299 -16.24 10.61 6.15
N ASP A 300 -15.86 11.87 5.94
CA ASP A 300 -16.75 13.02 6.16
C ASP A 300 -17.88 13.15 5.12
N ASN A 301 -17.76 12.44 3.98
CA ASN A 301 -18.72 12.49 2.89
C ASN A 301 -19.71 11.29 2.86
N GLY A 302 -19.58 10.33 3.78
CA GLY A 302 -20.41 9.13 3.88
C GLY A 302 -21.33 9.17 5.10
#